data_AF-A0A2S9K0Z4-F1
#
_entry.id   AF-A0A2S9K0Z4-F1
#
_cell.length_a   1.000
_cell.length_b   1.000
_cell.length_c   1.000
_cell.angle_alpha   90.00
_cell.angle_beta   90.00
_cell.angle_gamma   90.00
#
_symmetry.space_group_name_H-M   'P 1'
#
loop_
_entity.id
_entity.type
_entity.pdbx_description
1 polymer ?
#
loop_
_entity_poly.entity_id
_entity_poly.type
_entity_poly.pdbx_seq_one_letter_code
_entity_poly.pdbx_strand_id
1 'polypeptide(L)'
;MRWISHIAIAGSICAVFNPAAVPAAVLGSTAPDWFEFVKRAVQRNRPVKHRGSTHYLVGWVAAALFGLLIWDWRDLVYWFSVGGAIHWFCDALTVSGAPVGWWSDRRVTLFGGKVQTGRPSEYLITFLVVLLCAILVWQRESTPGGFLPFFYDWSGLYRSGLIDGSEWKSNRFKLF
;
A
#
# COMPACT_ATOMS: atom_id res chain seq x y z
N MET A 1 -3.99 -3.47 -13.06
CA MET A 1 -3.03 -2.45 -13.56
C MET A 1 -1.63 -3.09 -13.64
N ARG A 2 -0.57 -2.38 -14.04
CA ARG A 2 0.82 -2.88 -13.96
C ARG A 2 1.29 -2.88 -12.50
N TRP A 3 2.24 -3.77 -12.17
CA TRP A 3 2.83 -3.84 -10.83
C TRP A 3 3.39 -2.51 -10.36
N ILE A 4 4.06 -1.75 -11.22
CA ILE A 4 4.57 -0.40 -10.88
C ILE A 4 3.49 0.51 -10.32
N SER A 5 2.28 0.50 -10.90
CA SER A 5 1.19 1.34 -10.41
C SER A 5 0.62 0.84 -9.09
N HIS A 6 0.48 -0.48 -8.91
CA HIS A 6 0.08 -1.07 -7.63
C HIS A 6 1.06 -0.70 -6.51
N ILE A 7 2.36 -0.86 -6.79
CA ILE A 7 3.46 -0.55 -5.87
C ILE A 7 3.46 0.93 -5.51
N ALA A 8 3.34 1.81 -6.49
CA ALA A 8 3.35 3.25 -6.27
C ALA A 8 2.14 3.72 -5.45
N ILE A 9 0.93 3.23 -5.76
CA ILE A 9 -0.29 3.57 -5.02
C ILE A 9 -0.23 3.01 -3.59
N ALA A 10 0.10 1.74 -3.42
CA ALA A 10 0.16 1.12 -2.09
C ALA A 10 1.27 1.73 -1.22
N GLY A 11 2.45 1.92 -1.79
CA GLY A 11 3.59 2.51 -1.10
C GLY A 11 3.35 3.96 -0.70
N SER A 12 2.78 4.77 -1.58
CA SER A 12 2.46 6.18 -1.27
C SER A 12 1.40 6.31 -0.19
N ILE A 13 0.32 5.52 -0.26
CA ILE A 13 -0.71 5.50 0.79
C ILE A 13 -0.10 5.06 2.12
N CYS A 14 0.67 3.97 2.14
CA CYS A 14 1.34 3.49 3.35
C CYS A 14 2.28 4.55 3.94
N ALA A 15 3.04 5.25 3.11
CA ALA A 15 3.98 6.28 3.55
C ALA A 15 3.31 7.45 4.30
N VAL A 16 2.03 7.74 4.03
CA VAL A 16 1.29 8.78 4.76
C VAL A 16 1.03 8.38 6.21
N PHE A 17 0.92 7.08 6.51
CA PHE A 17 0.49 6.57 7.81
C PHE A 17 1.56 5.82 8.58
N ASN A 18 2.40 5.03 7.90
CA ASN A 18 3.53 4.30 8.47
C ASN A 18 4.61 4.06 7.39
N PRO A 19 5.58 4.97 7.24
CA PRO A 19 6.69 4.84 6.30
C PRO A 19 7.51 3.57 6.47
N ALA A 20 7.68 3.10 7.72
CA ALA A 20 8.48 1.90 8.01
C ALA A 20 7.84 0.62 7.46
N ALA A 21 6.51 0.60 7.30
CA ALA A 21 5.76 -0.52 6.77
C ALA A 21 5.60 -0.51 5.23
N VAL A 22 6.13 0.50 4.54
CA VAL A 22 6.06 0.60 3.06
C VAL A 22 6.54 -0.68 2.36
N PRO A 23 7.66 -1.33 2.75
CA PRO A 23 8.06 -2.59 2.14
C PRO A 23 7.00 -3.68 2.23
N ALA A 24 6.30 -3.79 3.36
CA ALA A 24 5.23 -4.76 3.56
C ALA A 24 4.03 -4.44 2.65
N ALA A 25 3.59 -3.19 2.59
CA ALA A 25 2.51 -2.76 1.71
C ALA A 25 2.82 -2.99 0.22
N VAL A 26 4.07 -2.71 -0.19
CA VAL A 26 4.54 -2.96 -1.56
C VAL A 26 4.52 -4.45 -1.89
N LEU A 27 5.04 -5.31 -1.01
CA LEU A 27 4.99 -6.76 -1.19
C LEU A 27 3.54 -7.26 -1.26
N GLY A 28 2.68 -6.76 -0.38
CA GLY A 28 1.25 -7.04 -0.37
C GLY A 28 0.55 -6.65 -1.67
N SER A 29 0.89 -5.49 -2.23
CA SER A 29 0.30 -4.97 -3.47
C SER A 29 0.63 -5.78 -4.72
N THR A 30 1.59 -6.68 -4.65
CA THR A 30 1.95 -7.62 -5.73
C THR A 30 1.60 -9.06 -5.39
N ALA A 31 1.28 -9.34 -4.12
CA ALA A 31 0.99 -10.67 -3.60
C ALA A 31 -0.12 -11.44 -4.31
N PRO A 32 -1.26 -10.84 -4.68
CA PRO A 32 -2.30 -11.53 -5.42
C PRO A 32 -1.79 -12.24 -6.69
N ASP A 33 -0.85 -11.61 -7.41
CA ASP A 33 -0.31 -12.13 -8.67
C ASP A 33 0.75 -13.21 -8.46
N TRP A 34 1.75 -12.98 -7.60
CA TRP A 34 2.78 -14.00 -7.39
C TRP A 34 2.27 -15.18 -6.54
N PHE A 35 1.23 -15.01 -5.71
CA PHE A 35 0.52 -16.15 -5.13
C PHE A 35 -0.13 -17.05 -6.19
N GLU A 36 -0.58 -16.50 -7.33
CA GLU A 36 -1.05 -17.34 -8.43
C GLU A 36 0.11 -18.12 -9.06
N PHE A 37 1.28 -17.51 -9.21
CA PHE A 37 2.47 -18.20 -9.71
C PHE A 37 2.88 -19.35 -8.78
N VAL A 38 2.89 -19.09 -7.47
CA VAL A 38 3.16 -20.13 -6.45
C VAL A 38 2.11 -21.24 -6.53
N LYS A 39 0.82 -20.89 -6.60
CA LYS A 39 -0.27 -21.88 -6.71
C LYS A 39 -0.13 -22.73 -7.98
N ARG A 40 0.23 -22.12 -9.13
CA ARG A 40 0.48 -22.83 -10.39
C ARG A 40 1.66 -23.79 -10.28
N ALA A 41 2.74 -23.36 -9.63
CA ALA A 41 3.92 -24.18 -9.40
C ALA A 41 3.60 -25.40 -8.51
N VAL A 42 2.89 -25.18 -7.40
CA VAL A 42 2.50 -26.25 -6.46
C VAL A 42 1.51 -27.24 -7.12
N GLN A 43 0.59 -26.74 -7.95
CA GLN A 43 -0.43 -27.56 -8.61
C GLN A 43 0.05 -28.24 -9.91
N ARG A 44 1.37 -28.28 -10.15
CA ARG A 44 1.98 -28.91 -11.34
C ARG A 44 1.33 -28.46 -12.66
N ASN A 45 1.22 -27.15 -12.88
CA ASN A 45 0.70 -26.55 -14.12
C ASN A 45 -0.77 -26.85 -14.46
N ARG A 46 -1.61 -27.21 -13.48
CA ARG A 46 -3.06 -27.10 -13.69
C ARG A 46 -3.45 -25.66 -14.02
N PRO A 47 -4.45 -25.44 -14.90
CA PRO A 47 -4.86 -24.10 -15.27
C PRO A 47 -5.44 -23.38 -14.05
N VAL A 48 -4.68 -22.43 -13.50
CA VAL A 48 -5.15 -21.52 -12.46
C VAL A 48 -5.70 -20.27 -13.12
N LYS A 49 -7.02 -20.09 -13.01
CA LYS A 49 -7.72 -18.89 -13.48
C LYS A 49 -7.11 -17.64 -12.83
N HIS A 50 -6.64 -16.72 -13.66
CA HIS A 50 -6.13 -15.42 -13.21
C HIS A 50 -7.27 -14.59 -12.61
N ARG A 51 -6.99 -13.89 -11.50
CA ARG A 51 -7.96 -13.22 -10.61
C ARG A 51 -8.97 -14.19 -10.06
N GLY A 52 -8.45 -15.27 -9.49
CA GLY A 52 -9.20 -16.30 -8.77
C GLY A 52 -9.15 -16.06 -7.27
N SER A 53 -8.85 -17.13 -6.52
CA SER A 53 -8.89 -17.12 -5.06
C SER A 53 -7.89 -16.18 -4.38
N THR A 54 -6.77 -15.84 -5.05
CA THR A 54 -5.75 -14.93 -4.51
C THR A 54 -6.16 -13.46 -4.60
N HIS A 55 -7.21 -13.16 -5.38
CA HIS A 55 -7.71 -11.82 -5.62
C HIS A 55 -9.07 -11.58 -4.94
N TYR A 56 -9.44 -12.35 -3.92
CA TYR A 56 -10.65 -12.10 -3.15
C TYR A 56 -10.43 -10.94 -2.18
N LEU A 57 -11.17 -9.84 -2.37
CA LEU A 57 -11.14 -8.69 -1.48
C LEU A 57 -11.39 -9.09 -0.03
N VAL A 58 -12.37 -9.96 0.20
CA VAL A 58 -12.74 -10.45 1.54
C VAL A 58 -11.56 -11.10 2.25
N GLY A 59 -10.71 -11.84 1.52
CA GLY A 59 -9.51 -12.46 2.10
C GLY A 59 -8.51 -11.41 2.59
N TRP A 60 -8.26 -10.39 1.77
CA TRP A 60 -7.34 -9.30 2.11
C TRP A 60 -7.86 -8.41 3.24
N VAL A 61 -9.16 -8.09 3.23
CA VAL A 61 -9.80 -7.33 4.31
C VAL A 61 -9.80 -8.14 5.60
N ALA A 62 -10.13 -9.43 5.57
CA ALA A 62 -10.09 -10.28 6.75
C ALA A 62 -8.67 -10.41 7.31
N ALA A 63 -7.65 -10.54 6.45
CA ALA A 63 -6.25 -10.58 6.87
C ALA A 63 -5.79 -9.24 7.48
N ALA A 64 -6.25 -8.10 6.93
CA ALA A 64 -5.99 -6.79 7.52
C ALA A 64 -6.67 -6.65 8.89
N LEU A 65 -7.94 -7.07 9.02
CA LEU A 65 -8.64 -7.07 10.31
C LEU A 65 -7.97 -8.00 11.33
N PHE A 66 -7.47 -9.16 10.89
CA PHE A 66 -6.69 -10.06 11.75
C PHE A 66 -5.40 -9.38 12.26
N GLY A 67 -4.65 -8.72 11.36
CA GLY A 67 -3.48 -7.94 11.74
C GLY A 67 -3.85 -6.89 12.78
N LEU A 68 -4.88 -6.09 12.50
CA LEU A 68 -5.29 -5.00 13.36
C LEU A 68 -5.81 -5.43 14.74
N LEU A 69 -6.56 -6.54 14.82
CA LEU A 69 -7.34 -6.90 16.02
C LEU A 69 -6.76 -8.05 16.84
N ILE A 70 -5.91 -8.89 16.25
CA ILE A 70 -5.46 -10.13 16.89
C ILE A 70 -3.94 -10.12 17.06
N TRP A 71 -3.20 -10.02 15.95
CA TRP A 71 -1.75 -10.06 16.00
C TRP A 71 -1.14 -9.32 14.82
N ASP A 72 -0.39 -8.28 15.15
CA ASP A 72 0.56 -7.68 14.23
C ASP A 72 1.93 -7.46 14.86
N TRP A 73 2.97 -7.90 14.15
CA TRP A 73 4.33 -7.54 14.50
C TRP A 73 4.74 -6.32 13.68
N ARG A 74 4.84 -5.15 14.33
CA ARG A 74 5.21 -3.86 13.71
C ARG A 74 4.33 -3.47 12.51
N ASP A 75 3.03 -3.73 12.62
CA ASP A 75 2.03 -3.43 11.59
C ASP A 75 2.27 -4.10 10.22
N LEU A 76 3.18 -5.09 10.14
CA LEU A 76 3.58 -5.70 8.87
C LEU A 76 2.46 -6.52 8.25
N VAL A 77 1.72 -7.29 9.05
CA VAL A 77 0.61 -8.13 8.56
C VAL A 77 -0.53 -7.26 8.07
N TYR A 78 -0.87 -6.22 8.83
CA TYR A 78 -1.87 -5.23 8.45
C TYR A 78 -1.49 -4.55 7.15
N TRP A 79 -0.30 -3.93 7.06
CA TRP A 79 0.09 -3.19 5.87
C TRP A 79 0.31 -4.07 4.64
N PHE A 80 0.83 -5.30 4.81
CA PHE A 80 0.84 -6.30 3.74
C PHE A 80 -0.57 -6.60 3.23
N SER A 81 -1.52 -6.79 4.14
CA SER A 81 -2.90 -7.10 3.76
C SER A 81 -3.63 -5.92 3.12
N VAL A 82 -3.38 -4.69 3.63
CA VAL A 82 -3.85 -3.44 3.01
C VAL A 82 -3.26 -3.28 1.61
N GLY A 83 -1.98 -3.61 1.41
CA GLY A 83 -1.36 -3.67 0.09
C GLY A 83 -2.14 -4.57 -0.87
N GLY A 84 -2.51 -5.79 -0.44
CA GLY A 84 -3.33 -6.70 -1.23
C GLY A 84 -4.76 -6.19 -1.49
N ALA A 85 -5.36 -5.47 -0.55
CA ALA A 85 -6.64 -4.79 -0.78
C ALA A 85 -6.54 -3.63 -1.78
N ILE A 86 -5.42 -2.88 -1.76
CA ILE A 86 -5.13 -1.83 -2.75
C ILE A 86 -4.91 -2.44 -4.14
N HIS A 87 -4.25 -3.58 -4.23
CA HIS A 87 -4.15 -4.34 -5.47
C HIS A 87 -5.54 -4.64 -6.03
N TRP A 88 -6.43 -5.19 -5.19
CA TRP A 88 -7.81 -5.45 -5.59
C TRP A 88 -8.52 -4.19 -6.11
N PHE A 89 -8.36 -3.06 -5.41
CA PHE A 89 -8.96 -1.79 -5.81
C PHE A 89 -8.46 -1.34 -7.19
N CYS A 90 -7.15 -1.39 -7.42
CA CYS A 90 -6.55 -1.06 -8.70
C CYS A 90 -7.05 -1.97 -9.84
N ASP A 91 -7.22 -3.26 -9.56
CA ASP A 91 -7.76 -4.20 -10.54
C ASP A 91 -9.25 -4.00 -10.79
N ALA A 92 -10.02 -3.58 -9.78
CA ALA A 92 -11.41 -3.20 -9.94
C ALA A 92 -11.57 -1.94 -10.82
N LEU A 93 -10.61 -1.02 -10.85
CA LEU A 93 -10.64 0.13 -11.78
C LEU A 93 -10.53 -0.28 -13.26
N THR A 94 -10.06 -1.50 -13.53
CA THR A 94 -9.86 -2.00 -14.90
C THR A 94 -11.09 -2.66 -15.50
N VAL A 95 -11.16 -2.72 -16.83
CA VAL A 95 -12.23 -3.42 -17.58
C VAL A 95 -12.41 -4.86 -17.11
N SER A 96 -11.31 -5.53 -16.76
CA SER A 96 -11.29 -6.92 -16.32
C SER A 96 -11.92 -7.15 -14.94
N GLY A 97 -11.99 -6.10 -14.11
CA GLY A 97 -12.55 -6.13 -12.75
C GLY A 97 -11.87 -7.09 -11.78
N ALA A 98 -12.39 -7.16 -10.55
CA ALA A 98 -11.89 -8.06 -9.51
C ALA A 98 -13.04 -8.73 -8.71
N PRO A 99 -12.88 -9.97 -8.25
CA PRO A 99 -13.92 -10.69 -7.49
C PRO A 99 -13.94 -10.26 -6.03
N VAL A 100 -15.12 -10.09 -5.42
CA VAL A 100 -15.20 -9.71 -4.00
C VAL A 100 -14.84 -10.88 -3.08
N GLY A 101 -15.33 -12.08 -3.38
CA GLY A 101 -15.15 -13.27 -2.56
C GLY A 101 -15.40 -14.56 -3.33
N TRP A 102 -15.34 -15.69 -2.66
CA TRP A 102 -15.52 -17.02 -3.27
C TRP A 102 -16.94 -17.27 -3.79
N TRP A 103 -17.92 -16.55 -3.27
CA TRP A 103 -19.32 -16.57 -3.71
C TRP A 103 -19.61 -15.60 -4.86
N SER A 104 -18.61 -14.85 -5.34
CA SER A 104 -18.79 -13.81 -6.35
C SER A 104 -18.78 -14.42 -7.75
N ASP A 105 -19.96 -14.59 -8.36
CA ASP A 105 -20.08 -15.07 -9.74
C ASP A 105 -19.66 -14.01 -10.77
N ARG A 106 -19.71 -12.73 -10.39
CA ARG A 106 -19.35 -11.59 -11.23
C ARG A 106 -18.15 -10.85 -10.65
N ARG A 107 -17.39 -10.20 -11.53
CA ARG A 107 -16.29 -9.30 -11.15
C ARG A 107 -16.84 -7.89 -11.02
N VAL A 108 -16.35 -7.16 -10.02
CA VAL A 108 -16.69 -5.76 -9.79
C VAL A 108 -15.76 -4.88 -10.60
N THR A 109 -16.34 -3.90 -11.29
CA THR A 109 -15.61 -2.82 -11.95
C THR A 109 -15.99 -1.49 -11.32
N LEU A 110 -14.99 -0.76 -10.84
CA LEU A 110 -15.14 0.59 -10.33
C LEU A 110 -15.12 1.58 -11.50
N PHE A 111 -15.99 2.59 -11.46
CA PHE A 111 -16.14 3.61 -12.51
C PHE A 111 -16.36 3.01 -13.92
N GLY A 112 -16.97 1.83 -13.99
CA GLY A 112 -17.22 1.11 -15.25
C GLY A 112 -15.96 0.51 -15.90
N GLY A 113 -14.84 0.39 -15.17
CA GLY A 113 -13.64 -0.26 -15.70
C GLY A 113 -12.88 0.57 -16.73
N LYS A 114 -13.02 1.91 -16.70
CA LYS A 114 -12.45 2.81 -17.73
C LYS A 114 -10.92 2.87 -17.74
N VAL A 115 -10.27 2.36 -16.70
CA VAL A 115 -8.80 2.31 -16.64
C VAL A 115 -8.32 1.10 -17.42
N GLN A 116 -7.36 1.31 -18.32
CA GLN A 116 -6.83 0.23 -19.13
C GLN A 116 -5.36 0.04 -18.84
N THR A 117 -4.96 -1.21 -18.66
CA THR A 117 -3.59 -1.55 -18.30
C THR A 117 -2.61 -1.05 -19.37
N GLY A 118 -1.60 -0.30 -18.96
CA GLY A 118 -0.56 0.28 -19.83
C GLY A 118 -0.97 1.53 -20.61
N ARG A 119 -2.20 2.03 -20.45
CA ARG A 119 -2.62 3.30 -21.07
C ARG A 119 -2.30 4.52 -20.19
N PRO A 120 -2.27 5.74 -20.77
CA PRO A 120 -2.02 6.97 -20.01
C PRO A 120 -2.94 7.17 -18.80
N SER A 121 -4.18 6.67 -18.85
CA SER A 121 -5.13 6.77 -17.74
C SER A 121 -4.66 6.05 -16.47
N GLU A 122 -3.95 4.91 -16.61
CA GLU A 122 -3.35 4.20 -15.47
C GLU A 122 -2.30 5.07 -14.78
N TYR A 123 -1.38 5.64 -15.56
CA TYR A 123 -0.29 6.46 -15.03
C TYR A 123 -0.81 7.78 -14.46
N LEU A 124 -1.84 8.38 -15.07
CA LEU A 124 -2.47 9.59 -14.56
C LEU A 124 -3.07 9.34 -13.18
N ILE A 125 -3.85 8.27 -13.00
CA ILE A 125 -4.44 7.94 -11.70
C ILE A 125 -3.34 7.64 -10.67
N THR A 126 -2.33 6.87 -11.06
CA THR A 126 -1.18 6.57 -10.20
C THR A 126 -0.49 7.86 -9.74
N PHE A 127 -0.21 8.77 -10.68
CA PHE A 127 0.41 10.06 -10.40
C PHE A 127 -0.45 10.92 -9.48
N LEU A 128 -1.76 11.03 -9.73
CA LEU A 128 -2.67 11.83 -8.91
C LEU A 128 -2.73 11.32 -7.46
N VAL A 129 -2.75 10.00 -7.26
CA VAL A 129 -2.75 9.42 -5.90
C VAL A 129 -1.41 9.68 -5.19
N VAL A 130 -0.29 9.46 -5.88
CA VAL A 130 1.04 9.72 -5.31
C VAL A 130 1.21 11.21 -4.98
N LEU A 131 0.79 12.10 -5.87
CA LEU A 131 0.84 13.54 -5.68
C LEU A 131 -0.01 13.96 -4.48
N LEU A 132 -1.22 13.44 -4.35
CA LEU A 132 -2.08 13.71 -3.20
C LEU A 132 -1.42 13.25 -1.89
N CYS A 133 -0.83 12.06 -1.86
CA CYS A 133 -0.10 11.56 -0.69
C CYS A 133 1.11 12.45 -0.36
N ALA A 134 1.86 12.89 -1.36
CA ALA A 134 2.98 13.80 -1.18
C ALA A 134 2.54 15.16 -0.60
N ILE A 135 1.43 15.72 -1.10
CA ILE A 135 0.84 16.96 -0.56
C ILE A 135 0.42 16.77 0.90
N LEU A 136 -0.20 15.64 1.25
CA LEU A 136 -0.61 15.35 2.63
C LEU A 136 0.58 15.25 3.58
N VAL A 137 1.68 14.61 3.16
CA VAL A 137 2.93 14.56 3.94
C VAL A 137 3.52 15.96 4.10
N TRP A 138 3.64 16.71 2.99
CA TRP A 138 4.16 18.07 2.99
C TRP A 138 3.37 19.00 3.92
N GLN A 139 2.04 18.93 3.89
CA GLN A 139 1.18 19.73 4.76
C GLN A 139 1.39 19.41 6.24
N ARG A 140 1.58 18.14 6.60
CA ARG A 140 1.87 17.73 7.98
C ARG A 140 3.23 18.22 8.46
N GLU A 141 4.23 18.25 7.59
CA GLU A 141 5.57 18.77 7.89
C GLU A 141 5.60 20.30 8.00
N SER A 142 4.90 21.00 7.10
CA SER A 142 4.99 22.46 6.97
C SER A 142 4.07 23.23 7.94
N THR A 143 3.14 22.55 8.61
CA THR A 143 2.21 23.21 9.54
C THR A 143 2.90 23.46 10.89
N PRO A 144 2.88 24.69 11.45
CA PRO A 144 3.41 24.96 12.78
C PRO A 144 2.72 24.09 13.84
N GLY A 145 3.49 23.29 14.59
CA GLY A 145 2.98 22.29 15.53
C GLY A 145 2.53 20.96 14.88
N GLY A 146 2.70 20.83 13.57
CA GLY A 146 2.56 19.57 12.85
C GLY A 146 3.61 18.56 13.33
N PHE A 147 3.18 17.33 13.55
CA PHE A 147 4.02 16.26 14.05
C PHE A 147 3.96 15.06 13.12
N LEU A 148 5.11 14.70 12.54
CA LEU A 148 5.30 13.46 11.81
C LEU A 148 6.06 12.50 12.73
N PRO A 149 5.39 11.49 13.32
CA PRO A 149 6.03 10.59 14.29
C PRO A 149 7.18 9.75 13.72
N PHE A 150 7.35 9.76 12.40
CA PHE A 150 8.36 9.00 11.67
C PHE A 150 9.48 9.88 11.10
N PHE A 151 9.28 11.19 11.00
CA PHE A 151 10.25 12.14 10.44
C PHE A 151 10.42 13.29 11.41
N TYR A 152 11.22 13.05 12.45
CA TYR A 152 11.56 14.08 13.42
C TYR A 152 12.52 15.10 12.81
N ASP A 153 12.15 16.39 12.86
CA ASP A 153 13.08 17.48 12.57
C ASP A 153 14.03 17.69 13.75
N TRP A 154 15.00 16.78 13.89
CA TRP A 154 16.05 16.88 14.90
C TRP A 154 16.81 18.21 14.82
N SER A 155 16.91 18.80 13.62
CA SER A 155 17.61 20.06 13.42
C SER A 155 16.83 21.25 13.97
N GLY A 156 15.52 21.31 13.73
CA GLY A 156 14.61 22.33 14.27
C GLY A 156 14.42 22.19 15.78
N LEU A 157 14.34 20.96 16.30
CA LEU A 157 14.28 20.71 17.74
C LEU A 157 15.54 21.22 18.47
N TYR A 158 16.72 21.03 17.88
CA TYR A 158 17.96 21.56 18.44
C TYR A 158 18.00 23.11 18.36
N ARG A 159 17.62 23.69 17.21
CA ARG A 159 17.58 25.15 17.03
C ARG A 159 16.58 25.85 17.96
N SER A 160 15.48 25.19 18.29
CA SER A 160 14.46 25.70 19.22
C SER A 160 14.85 25.51 20.70
N GLY A 161 15.96 24.82 20.99
CA GLY A 161 16.42 24.56 22.35
C GLY A 161 15.61 23.48 23.09
N LEU A 162 14.79 22.71 22.37
CA LEU A 162 13.99 21.63 22.96
C LEU A 162 14.82 20.37 23.25
N ILE A 163 15.90 20.14 22.49
CA ILE A 163 16.84 19.03 22.70
C ILE A 163 18.27 19.55 22.80
N ASP A 164 19.13 18.80 23.48
CA ASP A 164 20.54 19.16 23.62
C ASP A 164 21.40 18.74 22.41
N GLY A 165 22.64 19.21 22.37
CA GLY A 165 23.56 18.89 21.28
C GLY A 165 23.99 17.41 21.24
N SER A 166 23.88 16.67 22.35
CA SER A 166 24.23 15.25 22.44
C SER A 166 23.13 14.37 21.83
N GLU A 167 21.87 14.72 22.09
CA GLU A 167 20.67 14.10 21.55
C GLU A 167 20.55 14.37 20.05
N TRP A 168 20.81 15.61 19.61
CA TRP A 168 20.88 15.92 18.17
C TRP A 168 21.95 15.09 17.45
N LYS A 169 23.18 15.03 17.98
CA LYS A 169 24.27 14.24 17.37
C LYS A 169 23.92 12.75 17.26
N SER A 170 23.23 12.21 18.26
CA SER A 170 22.82 10.81 18.33
C SER A 170 21.70 10.46 17.34
N ASN A 171 20.86 11.44 16.97
CA ASN A 171 19.66 11.19 16.17
C ASN A 171 19.64 11.87 14.79
N ARG A 172 20.57 12.77 14.47
CA ARG A 172 20.61 13.54 13.19
C ARG A 172 20.64 12.71 11.91
N PHE A 173 20.99 11.42 12.00
CA PHE A 173 21.03 10.49 10.86
C PHE A 173 19.96 9.39 10.95
N LYS A 174 19.11 9.41 11.98
CA LYS A 174 17.98 8.49 12.05
C LYS A 174 16.91 8.96 11.08
N LEU A 175 16.71 8.18 10.03
CA LEU A 175 15.66 8.38 9.03
C LEU A 175 14.32 7.76 9.47
N PHE A 176 14.34 6.94 10.53
CA PHE A 176 13.21 6.22 11.14
C PHE A 176 13.47 6.00 12.63
#